data_AF-A0A942QGP8-F1
#
_entry.id   AF-A0A942QGP8-F1
#
_cell.length_a   1.000
_cell.length_b   1.000
_cell.length_c   1.000
_cell.angle_alpha   90.00
_cell.angle_beta   90.00
_cell.angle_gamma   90.00
#
_symmetry.space_group_name_H-M   'P 1'
#
loop_
_entity.id
_entity.type
_entity.pdbx_description
1 polymer ?
#
loop_
_entity_poly.entity_id
_entity_poly.type
_entity_poly.pdbx_seq_one_letter_code
_entity_poly.pdbx_strand_id
1 'polypeptide(L)'
;MKEDNKSRSGTNKRLVLLAGALAISLTLFVVAIFAVGGAGEVMRMLGITQDPVAVQPGPEVPGIPDPDVAQQPPGDPTVTPGVETTPSVDATPVSDPQEVPPTQEAPPSVTAAAFPVGSAQAAMYREQLQSQTQIGRLADNKIRSIAIGTAVTAGNRSQIPLTVTYRAGGSVSGTMQLASQEGLWYFLSITAAGGRDMGPRPRTVDSGVVNTIATQQGTAANQRLIREGLLQGGFRTARVDGVSKGAGSATVNVTLLGGTLDRQAARFVLISKEDSGRKYWFITRFELK
;
A
#
# COMPACT_ATOMS: atom_id res chain seq x y z
N MET A 1 25.87 -70.33 -22.32
CA MET A 1 25.91 -68.93 -21.83
C MET A 1 25.35 -68.04 -22.92
N LYS A 2 24.14 -67.51 -22.74
CA LYS A 2 23.53 -66.49 -23.60
C LYS A 2 23.31 -65.28 -22.70
N GLU A 3 24.04 -64.19 -22.98
CA GLU A 3 23.84 -62.90 -22.32
C GLU A 3 22.78 -62.10 -23.10
N ASP A 4 21.67 -61.81 -22.44
CA ASP A 4 20.64 -60.92 -22.96
C ASP A 4 21.01 -59.46 -22.64
N ASN A 5 21.41 -58.72 -23.68
CA ASN A 5 21.67 -57.29 -23.63
C ASN A 5 20.36 -56.51 -23.79
N LYS A 6 19.78 -56.04 -22.68
CA LYS A 6 18.52 -55.29 -22.65
C LYS A 6 18.77 -53.78 -22.79
N SER A 7 18.54 -53.29 -24.01
CA SER A 7 18.54 -51.88 -24.40
C SER A 7 17.62 -51.01 -23.53
N ARG A 8 18.20 -50.01 -22.85
CA ARG A 8 17.49 -48.89 -22.21
C ARG A 8 17.51 -47.69 -23.16
N SER A 9 16.46 -47.56 -23.97
CA SER A 9 16.13 -46.32 -24.70
C SER A 9 14.73 -45.88 -24.30
N GLY A 10 14.64 -45.01 -23.28
CA GLY A 10 13.37 -44.58 -22.70
C GLY A 10 13.36 -43.17 -22.13
N THR A 11 14.40 -42.37 -22.40
CA THR A 11 14.53 -41.03 -21.85
C THR A 11 14.89 -40.12 -23.01
N ASN A 12 13.90 -39.51 -23.66
CA ASN A 12 14.07 -38.30 -24.52
C ASN A 12 12.74 -37.73 -25.01
N LYS A 13 11.62 -38.48 -24.98
CA LYS A 13 10.32 -37.96 -25.47
C LYS A 13 9.61 -37.01 -24.50
N ARG A 14 9.90 -37.08 -23.18
CA ARG A 14 9.25 -36.22 -22.18
C ARG A 14 9.85 -34.82 -22.07
N LEU A 15 11.12 -34.63 -22.46
CA LEU A 15 11.79 -33.32 -22.40
C LEU A 15 11.36 -32.40 -23.56
N VAL A 16 11.14 -32.96 -24.75
CA VAL A 16 10.73 -32.20 -25.94
C VAL A 16 9.29 -31.68 -25.83
N LEU A 17 8.39 -32.43 -25.17
CA LEU A 17 7.01 -32.00 -24.93
C LEU A 17 6.90 -30.85 -23.92
N LEU A 18 7.81 -30.77 -22.94
CA LEU A 18 7.81 -29.66 -21.97
C LEU A 18 8.33 -28.35 -22.57
N ALA A 19 9.34 -28.41 -23.44
CA ALA A 19 9.89 -27.22 -24.11
C ALA A 19 8.88 -26.60 -25.11
N GLY A 20 8.12 -27.43 -25.83
CA GLY A 20 7.09 -26.96 -26.76
C GLY A 20 5.91 -26.26 -26.08
N ALA A 21 5.47 -26.76 -24.92
CA ALA A 21 4.37 -26.16 -24.16
C ALA A 21 4.75 -24.78 -23.56
N LEU A 22 6.02 -24.59 -23.18
CA LEU A 22 6.51 -23.33 -22.62
C LEU A 22 6.56 -22.21 -23.68
N ALA A 23 6.97 -22.53 -24.91
CA ALA A 23 7.06 -21.55 -26.01
C ALA A 23 5.67 -21.07 -26.47
N ILE A 24 4.69 -21.97 -26.52
CA ILE A 24 3.31 -21.63 -26.90
C ILE A 24 2.65 -20.77 -25.79
N SER A 25 2.90 -21.10 -24.51
CA SER A 25 2.45 -20.29 -23.36
C SER A 25 3.01 -18.86 -23.40
N LEU A 26 4.31 -18.70 -23.67
CA LEU A 26 4.94 -17.37 -23.73
C LEU A 26 4.40 -16.51 -24.88
N THR A 27 4.12 -17.14 -26.03
CA THR A 27 3.60 -16.43 -27.21
C THR A 27 2.17 -15.93 -26.99
N LEU A 28 1.32 -16.74 -26.33
CA LEU A 28 -0.04 -16.33 -25.96
C LEU A 28 -0.04 -15.24 -24.88
N PHE A 29 0.94 -15.25 -23.96
CA PHE A 29 1.09 -14.22 -22.94
C PHE A 29 1.47 -12.86 -23.53
N VAL A 30 2.34 -12.83 -24.55
CA VAL A 30 2.70 -11.58 -25.25
C VAL A 30 1.50 -11.01 -26.02
N VAL A 31 0.73 -11.84 -26.72
CA VAL A 31 -0.46 -11.37 -27.47
C VAL A 31 -1.55 -10.84 -26.53
N ALA A 32 -1.74 -11.45 -25.36
CA ALA A 32 -2.69 -10.96 -24.36
C ALA A 32 -2.30 -9.59 -23.77
N ILE A 33 -1.01 -9.30 -23.63
CA ILE A 33 -0.51 -8.00 -23.18
C ILE A 33 -0.77 -6.90 -24.22
N PHE A 34 -0.71 -7.23 -25.52
CA PHE A 34 -1.05 -6.28 -26.59
C PHE A 34 -2.55 -6.00 -26.71
N ALA A 35 -3.43 -6.97 -26.41
CA ALA A 35 -4.88 -6.81 -26.54
C ALA A 35 -5.56 -6.06 -25.37
N VAL A 36 -4.96 -6.03 -24.17
CA VAL A 36 -5.59 -5.47 -22.94
C VAL A 36 -5.14 -4.01 -22.64
N GLY A 37 -4.55 -3.30 -23.61
CA GLY A 37 -4.31 -1.85 -23.50
C GLY A 37 -2.95 -1.46 -22.93
N GLY A 38 -1.87 -2.09 -23.43
CA GLY A 38 -0.49 -1.84 -23.00
C GLY A 38 0.39 -0.99 -23.92
N ALA A 39 -0.10 -0.45 -25.04
CA ALA A 39 0.77 0.26 -25.99
C ALA A 39 1.42 1.53 -25.41
N GLY A 40 0.77 2.20 -24.45
CA GLY A 40 1.28 3.45 -23.87
C GLY A 40 2.49 3.32 -22.93
N GLU A 41 2.65 2.17 -22.25
CA GLU A 41 3.78 1.97 -21.31
C GLU A 41 5.02 1.39 -22.00
N VAL A 42 4.85 0.60 -23.06
CA VAL A 42 5.98 0.08 -23.86
C VAL A 42 6.65 1.21 -24.65
N MET A 43 5.88 2.15 -25.20
CA MET A 43 6.44 3.35 -25.86
C MET A 43 7.23 4.24 -24.89
N ARG A 44 6.84 4.26 -23.61
CA ARG A 44 7.53 5.00 -22.55
C ARG A 44 8.83 4.33 -22.09
N MET A 45 8.91 3.00 -22.16
CA MET A 45 10.16 2.24 -21.95
C MET A 45 11.14 2.34 -23.13
N LEU A 46 10.65 2.61 -24.34
CA LEU A 46 11.48 2.75 -25.55
C LEU A 46 11.95 4.19 -25.81
N GLY A 47 11.66 5.14 -24.92
CA GLY A 47 12.17 6.52 -25.01
C GLY A 47 11.57 7.38 -26.12
N ILE A 48 10.45 6.97 -26.73
CA ILE A 48 9.76 7.76 -27.77
C ILE A 48 8.72 8.65 -27.07
N THR A 49 9.12 9.87 -26.73
CA THR A 49 8.22 10.91 -26.20
C THR A 49 7.51 11.62 -27.36
N GLN A 50 6.18 11.48 -27.47
CA GLN A 50 5.36 12.47 -28.17
C GLN A 50 4.93 13.53 -27.16
N ASP A 51 5.25 14.80 -27.45
CA ASP A 51 4.80 15.94 -26.66
C ASP A 51 3.27 16.01 -26.66
N PRO A 52 2.63 16.26 -25.50
CA PRO A 52 1.18 16.38 -25.43
C PRO A 52 0.73 17.65 -26.18
N VAL A 53 -0.12 17.47 -27.18
CA VAL A 53 -0.85 18.55 -27.86
C VAL A 53 -1.70 19.29 -26.82
N ALA A 54 -1.50 20.61 -26.73
CA ALA A 54 -2.26 21.48 -25.85
C ALA A 54 -3.75 21.47 -26.24
N VAL A 55 -4.60 21.01 -25.32
CA VAL A 55 -6.06 21.09 -25.46
C VAL A 55 -6.50 22.48 -24.99
N GLN A 56 -7.05 23.29 -25.90
CA GLN A 56 -7.69 24.57 -25.56
C GLN A 56 -8.96 24.32 -24.71
N PRO A 57 -9.18 25.08 -23.63
CA PRO A 57 -10.42 25.01 -22.87
C PRO A 57 -11.61 25.54 -23.68
N GLY A 58 -12.69 24.76 -23.72
CA GLY A 58 -13.96 25.16 -24.33
C GLY A 58 -14.75 26.19 -23.50
N PRO A 59 -15.78 26.82 -24.08
CA PRO A 59 -16.51 27.92 -23.46
C PRO A 59 -17.32 27.49 -22.22
N GLU A 60 -17.34 28.38 -21.21
CA GLU A 60 -18.07 28.21 -19.95
C GLU A 60 -19.59 28.18 -20.18
N VAL A 61 -20.27 27.24 -19.51
CA VAL A 61 -21.74 27.13 -19.51
C VAL A 61 -22.31 28.04 -18.41
N PRO A 62 -23.33 28.88 -18.69
CA PRO A 62 -23.97 29.75 -17.70
C PRO A 62 -24.63 28.96 -16.55
N GLY A 63 -24.40 29.40 -15.32
CA GLY A 63 -24.94 28.80 -14.10
C GLY A 63 -26.45 29.03 -13.90
N ILE A 64 -27.13 28.01 -13.39
CA ILE A 64 -28.52 28.07 -12.92
C ILE A 64 -28.51 28.56 -11.47
N PRO A 65 -29.35 29.53 -11.07
CA PRO A 65 -29.42 30.01 -9.69
C PRO A 65 -30.15 29.02 -8.77
N ASP A 66 -29.58 28.80 -7.58
CA ASP A 66 -30.15 28.02 -6.47
C ASP A 66 -31.30 28.78 -5.79
N PRO A 67 -32.48 28.16 -5.60
CA PRO A 67 -33.47 28.59 -4.63
C PRO A 67 -33.51 27.57 -3.48
N ASP A 68 -32.96 27.92 -2.30
CA ASP A 68 -33.77 27.91 -1.08
C ASP A 68 -32.96 28.32 0.16
N VAL A 69 -33.55 29.30 0.85
CA VAL A 69 -33.15 29.83 2.16
C VAL A 69 -34.33 29.55 3.10
N ALA A 70 -34.12 28.72 4.13
CA ALA A 70 -34.88 28.65 5.39
C ALA A 70 -34.38 27.43 6.17
N GLN A 71 -34.19 27.37 7.49
CA GLN A 71 -34.41 28.26 8.62
C GLN A 71 -33.55 27.69 9.77
N GLN A 72 -33.00 28.55 10.61
CA GLN A 72 -32.18 28.23 11.78
C GLN A 72 -33.02 28.37 13.05
N PRO A 73 -33.05 27.38 13.97
CA PRO A 73 -33.52 27.59 15.34
C PRO A 73 -32.35 27.91 16.29
N PRO A 74 -32.55 28.79 17.30
CA PRO A 74 -31.56 29.09 18.32
C PRO A 74 -31.66 28.11 19.49
N GLY A 75 -30.53 27.80 20.12
CA GLY A 75 -30.51 27.01 21.36
C GLY A 75 -29.11 26.85 21.94
N ASP A 76 -28.68 27.84 22.72
CA ASP A 76 -27.68 27.69 23.79
C ASP A 76 -28.41 27.31 25.08
N PRO A 77 -27.81 26.48 25.95
CA PRO A 77 -27.27 27.09 27.18
C PRO A 77 -25.96 26.48 27.71
N THR A 78 -25.03 27.37 28.06
CA THR A 78 -24.42 27.57 29.40
C THR A 78 -23.92 26.36 30.23
N VAL A 79 -22.58 26.25 30.28
CA VAL A 79 -21.66 26.12 31.45
C VAL A 79 -21.92 25.04 32.53
N THR A 80 -20.92 24.19 32.79
CA THR A 80 -20.26 24.01 34.13
C THR A 80 -18.92 23.25 34.01
N PRO A 81 -17.78 23.81 34.45
CA PRO A 81 -16.52 23.09 34.62
C PRO A 81 -16.45 22.36 35.97
N GLY A 82 -16.17 21.05 35.93
CA GLY A 82 -15.97 20.21 37.10
C GLY A 82 -14.50 20.12 37.52
N VAL A 83 -14.17 20.90 38.55
CA VAL A 83 -13.22 20.72 39.66
C VAL A 83 -12.16 19.59 39.58
N GLU A 84 -10.89 20.01 39.66
CA GLU A 84 -9.71 19.22 40.04
C GLU A 84 -9.85 18.61 41.45
N THR A 85 -9.36 17.38 41.64
CA THR A 85 -8.94 16.93 42.97
C THR A 85 -7.74 15.99 42.85
N THR A 86 -6.58 16.50 43.23
CA THR A 86 -5.31 15.79 43.38
C THR A 86 -5.18 15.32 44.83
N PRO A 87 -5.17 14.01 45.14
CA PRO A 87 -4.63 13.54 46.40
C PRO A 87 -3.10 13.48 46.33
N SER A 88 -2.47 14.36 47.10
CA SER A 88 -1.06 14.29 47.46
C SER A 88 -0.90 13.22 48.54
N VAL A 89 -0.17 12.13 48.24
CA VAL A 89 0.26 11.15 49.23
C VAL A 89 1.75 11.34 49.42
N ASP A 90 2.09 11.90 50.57
CA ASP A 90 3.44 12.03 51.09
C ASP A 90 3.87 10.64 51.62
N ALA A 91 4.80 10.01 50.92
CA ALA A 91 5.40 8.74 51.34
C ALA A 91 6.92 8.93 51.37
N THR A 92 7.45 9.01 52.59
CA THR A 92 8.87 9.00 52.91
C THR A 92 9.54 7.76 52.33
N PRO A 93 10.54 7.88 51.44
CA PRO A 93 11.27 6.72 50.95
C PRO A 93 12.30 6.27 51.98
N VAL A 94 12.18 5.01 52.40
CA VAL A 94 13.24 4.27 53.09
C VAL A 94 14.40 4.10 52.10
N SER A 95 15.57 4.63 52.47
CA SER A 95 16.79 4.52 51.66
C SER A 95 17.37 3.11 51.81
N ASP A 96 17.09 2.23 50.85
CA ASP A 96 17.89 1.03 50.60
C ASP A 96 19.10 1.37 49.70
N PRO A 97 20.25 0.73 49.90
CA PRO A 97 21.44 0.96 49.07
C PRO A 97 21.19 0.52 47.62
N GLN A 98 21.14 1.51 46.71
CA GLN A 98 21.06 1.30 45.27
C GLN A 98 22.26 0.48 44.76
N GLU A 99 21.98 -0.75 44.37
CA GLU A 99 22.79 -1.52 43.42
C GLU A 99 22.79 -0.74 42.08
N VAL A 100 23.97 -0.29 41.66
CA VAL A 100 24.14 0.51 40.44
C VAL A 100 23.79 -0.39 39.24
N PRO A 101 22.71 -0.12 38.49
CA PRO A 101 22.39 -0.93 37.33
C PRO A 101 23.51 -0.76 36.29
N PRO A 102 23.91 -1.83 35.59
CA PRO A 102 24.94 -1.76 34.58
C PRO A 102 24.54 -0.71 33.54
N THR A 103 25.48 0.19 33.21
CA THR A 103 25.33 1.19 32.15
C THR A 103 25.05 0.47 30.84
N GLN A 104 23.76 0.38 30.48
CA GLN A 104 23.32 -0.18 29.22
C GLN A 104 23.69 0.80 28.12
N GLU A 105 24.78 0.48 27.41
CA GLU A 105 25.27 1.24 26.27
C GLU A 105 24.12 1.40 25.25
N ALA A 106 23.67 2.64 25.07
CA ALA A 106 22.54 2.94 24.20
C ALA A 106 22.89 2.46 22.78
N PRO A 107 22.01 1.70 22.10
CA PRO A 107 22.28 1.24 20.75
C PRO A 107 22.53 2.45 19.85
N PRO A 108 23.49 2.36 18.90
CA PRO A 108 23.82 3.47 18.03
C PRO A 108 22.55 3.97 17.33
N SER A 109 22.29 5.28 17.45
CA SER A 109 21.17 5.93 16.78
C SER A 109 21.42 5.93 15.27
N VAL A 110 20.92 4.91 14.58
CA VAL A 110 20.96 4.87 13.12
C VAL A 110 19.98 5.93 12.62
N THR A 111 20.49 7.02 12.05
CA THR A 111 19.65 8.02 11.40
C THR A 111 18.85 7.33 10.31
N ALA A 112 17.52 7.31 10.45
CA ALA A 112 16.64 6.73 9.44
C ALA A 112 16.91 7.44 8.11
N ALA A 113 17.21 6.66 7.06
CA ALA A 113 17.40 7.22 5.73
C ALA A 113 16.14 8.02 5.35
N ALA A 114 16.33 9.31 5.06
CA ALA A 114 15.24 10.19 4.68
C ALA A 114 14.76 9.82 3.28
N PHE A 115 13.45 9.77 3.10
CA PHE A 115 12.89 9.52 1.78
C PHE A 115 13.18 10.71 0.85
N PRO A 116 13.63 10.48 -0.38
CA PRO A 116 14.00 11.55 -1.29
C PRO A 116 12.86 12.53 -1.53
N VAL A 117 13.20 13.82 -1.48
CA VAL A 117 12.26 14.93 -1.67
C VAL A 117 11.92 15.15 -3.14
N GLY A 118 10.76 15.75 -3.42
CA GLY A 118 10.43 16.25 -4.77
C GLY A 118 9.54 15.31 -5.59
N SER A 119 9.98 14.95 -6.81
CA SER A 119 9.13 14.33 -7.82
C SER A 119 8.56 12.97 -7.40
N ALA A 120 9.32 12.16 -6.66
CA ALA A 120 8.86 10.85 -6.19
C ALA A 120 7.82 10.94 -5.08
N GLN A 121 7.97 11.90 -4.17
CA GLN A 121 6.99 12.23 -3.15
C GLN A 121 5.65 12.67 -3.76
N ALA A 122 5.70 13.53 -4.79
CA ALA A 122 4.52 13.93 -5.55
C ALA A 122 3.91 12.77 -6.35
N ALA A 123 4.74 11.91 -6.94
CA ALA A 123 4.27 10.71 -7.66
C ALA A 123 3.55 9.76 -6.69
N MET A 124 4.14 9.48 -5.54
CA MET A 124 3.53 8.65 -4.49
C MET A 124 2.13 9.16 -4.11
N TYR A 125 2.00 10.45 -3.84
CA TYR A 125 0.68 11.04 -3.53
C TYR A 125 -0.33 10.87 -4.67
N ARG A 126 0.07 11.19 -5.91
CA ARG A 126 -0.82 11.09 -7.09
C ARG A 126 -1.22 9.65 -7.40
N GLU A 127 -0.33 8.69 -7.19
CA GLU A 127 -0.59 7.28 -7.43
C GLU A 127 -1.49 6.67 -6.34
N GLN A 128 -1.34 7.09 -5.08
CA GLN A 128 -2.30 6.75 -4.03
C GLN A 128 -3.68 7.38 -4.28
N LEU A 129 -3.76 8.58 -4.86
CA LEU A 129 -5.02 9.18 -5.31
C LEU A 129 -5.72 8.38 -6.42
N GLN A 130 -4.97 7.64 -7.24
CA GLN A 130 -5.56 6.71 -8.23
C GLN A 130 -6.08 5.42 -7.60
N SER A 131 -5.73 5.17 -6.34
CA SER A 131 -6.01 3.93 -5.62
C SER A 131 -7.16 4.06 -4.60
N GLN A 132 -7.88 5.18 -4.62
CA GLN A 132 -8.78 5.61 -3.55
C GLN A 132 -9.97 4.68 -3.32
N THR A 133 -10.54 4.09 -4.37
CA THR A 133 -11.59 3.08 -4.20
C THR A 133 -11.10 1.90 -3.36
N GLN A 134 -9.89 1.39 -3.60
CA GLN A 134 -9.38 0.22 -2.87
C GLN A 134 -8.89 0.59 -1.47
N ILE A 135 -8.18 1.72 -1.32
CA ILE A 135 -7.75 2.21 -0.02
C ILE A 135 -8.96 2.58 0.86
N GLY A 136 -9.99 3.19 0.27
CA GLY A 136 -11.25 3.48 0.96
C GLY A 136 -11.98 2.21 1.40
N ARG A 137 -12.05 1.17 0.55
CA ARG A 137 -12.61 -0.14 0.94
C ARG A 137 -11.83 -0.78 2.08
N LEU A 138 -10.51 -0.63 2.09
CA LEU A 138 -9.65 -1.09 3.18
C LEU A 138 -9.95 -0.33 4.48
N ALA A 139 -10.00 1.01 4.42
CA ALA A 139 -10.34 1.88 5.55
C ALA A 139 -11.77 1.65 6.09
N ASP A 140 -12.71 1.28 5.23
CA ASP A 140 -14.10 0.95 5.58
C ASP A 140 -14.30 -0.49 6.06
N ASN A 141 -13.21 -1.24 6.28
CA ASN A 141 -13.27 -2.64 6.71
C ASN A 141 -14.04 -3.55 5.74
N LYS A 142 -14.12 -3.22 4.44
CA LYS A 142 -14.85 -4.01 3.43
C LYS A 142 -14.04 -5.21 2.93
N ILE A 143 -12.73 -5.20 3.16
CA ILE A 143 -11.82 -6.28 2.77
C ILE A 143 -11.71 -7.29 3.91
N ARG A 144 -11.80 -8.59 3.58
CA ARG A 144 -11.62 -9.71 4.51
C ARG A 144 -10.19 -10.23 4.50
N SER A 145 -9.62 -10.40 3.31
CA SER A 145 -8.26 -10.91 3.13
C SER A 145 -7.68 -10.49 1.80
N ILE A 146 -6.36 -10.46 1.74
CA ILE A 146 -5.58 -10.17 0.53
C ILE A 146 -4.60 -11.34 0.36
N ALA A 147 -4.74 -12.09 -0.73
CA ALA A 147 -3.70 -13.02 -1.15
C ALA A 147 -2.62 -12.24 -1.91
N ILE A 148 -1.36 -12.52 -1.57
CA ILE A 148 -0.19 -11.79 -2.05
C ILE A 148 0.60 -12.73 -2.97
N GLY A 149 0.66 -12.36 -4.25
CA GLY A 149 1.41 -13.07 -5.28
C GLY A 149 2.92 -12.89 -5.14
N THR A 150 3.67 -13.43 -6.10
CA THR A 150 5.13 -13.24 -6.14
C THR A 150 5.45 -11.88 -6.76
N ALA A 151 6.32 -11.14 -6.08
CA ALA A 151 6.83 -9.87 -6.58
C ALA A 151 7.64 -10.07 -7.86
N VAL A 152 7.32 -9.31 -8.90
CA VAL A 152 8.11 -9.20 -10.13
C VAL A 152 8.80 -7.84 -10.11
N THR A 153 10.10 -7.85 -9.87
CA THR A 153 10.91 -6.64 -9.73
C THR A 153 11.72 -6.38 -10.99
N ALA A 154 11.63 -5.16 -11.52
CA ALA A 154 12.39 -4.67 -12.66
C ALA A 154 12.93 -3.27 -12.35
N GLY A 155 14.26 -3.16 -12.26
CA GLY A 155 14.92 -1.92 -11.87
C GLY A 155 14.46 -1.44 -10.50
N ASN A 156 13.93 -0.22 -10.45
CA ASN A 156 13.43 0.42 -9.24
C ASN A 156 11.92 0.27 -9.04
N ARG A 157 11.27 -0.71 -9.69
CA ARG A 157 9.84 -0.99 -9.53
C ARG A 157 9.60 -2.46 -9.26
N SER A 158 8.57 -2.74 -8.47
CA SER A 158 8.08 -4.09 -8.23
C SER A 158 6.57 -4.15 -8.38
N GLN A 159 6.08 -5.18 -9.05
CA GLN A 159 4.67 -5.46 -9.21
C GLN A 159 4.31 -6.73 -8.46
N ILE A 160 3.31 -6.64 -7.60
CA ILE A 160 2.85 -7.75 -6.77
C ILE A 160 1.39 -8.02 -7.12
N PRO A 161 1.07 -9.14 -7.78
CA PRO A 161 -0.31 -9.54 -8.01
C PRO A 161 -1.03 -9.73 -6.68
N LEU A 162 -2.26 -9.24 -6.58
CA LEU A 162 -3.10 -9.38 -5.40
C LEU A 162 -4.43 -10.03 -5.78
N THR A 163 -4.97 -10.82 -4.87
CA THR A 163 -6.40 -11.21 -4.91
C THR A 163 -7.06 -10.76 -3.62
N VAL A 164 -7.99 -9.81 -3.74
CA VAL A 164 -8.69 -9.21 -2.61
C VAL A 164 -10.04 -9.89 -2.47
N THR A 165 -10.30 -10.49 -1.31
CA THR A 165 -11.59 -11.08 -0.96
C THR A 165 -12.36 -10.12 -0.06
N TYR A 166 -13.60 -9.81 -0.41
CA TYR A 166 -14.44 -8.89 0.34
C TYR A 166 -15.24 -9.58 1.45
N ARG A 167 -15.60 -8.83 2.49
CA ARG A 167 -16.44 -9.34 3.57
C ARG A 167 -17.86 -9.69 3.10
N ALA A 168 -18.39 -8.92 2.15
CA ALA A 168 -19.69 -9.18 1.53
C ALA A 168 -19.70 -10.40 0.60
N GLY A 169 -18.55 -11.09 0.44
CA GLY A 169 -18.36 -12.14 -0.54
C GLY A 169 -17.75 -11.63 -1.85
N GLY A 170 -17.35 -12.56 -2.71
CA GLY A 170 -16.64 -12.27 -3.95
C GLY A 170 -15.16 -11.89 -3.77
N SER A 171 -14.43 -11.90 -4.88
CA SER A 171 -13.02 -11.53 -4.94
C SER A 171 -12.73 -10.71 -6.19
N VAL A 172 -11.73 -9.83 -6.11
CA VAL A 172 -11.20 -9.10 -7.26
C VAL A 172 -9.68 -9.29 -7.32
N SER A 173 -9.17 -9.55 -8.52
CA SER A 173 -7.73 -9.52 -8.75
C SER A 173 -7.25 -8.08 -8.89
N GLY A 174 -5.98 -7.84 -8.61
CA GLY A 174 -5.37 -6.53 -8.74
C GLY A 174 -3.84 -6.61 -8.72
N THR A 175 -3.22 -5.45 -8.71
CA THR A 175 -1.76 -5.31 -8.64
C THR A 175 -1.43 -4.21 -7.64
N MET A 176 -0.51 -4.51 -6.73
CA MET A 176 0.19 -3.51 -5.93
C MET A 176 1.52 -3.19 -6.61
N GLN A 177 1.82 -1.90 -6.71
CA GLN A 177 3.11 -1.44 -7.20
C GLN A 177 3.92 -0.85 -6.06
N LEU A 178 5.18 -1.25 -5.98
CA LEU A 178 6.19 -0.64 -5.14
C LEU A 178 7.22 0.03 -6.04
N ALA A 179 7.78 1.12 -5.56
CA ALA A 179 8.92 1.76 -6.21
C ALA A 179 10.07 1.89 -5.21
N SER A 180 11.28 2.02 -5.74
CA SER A 180 12.49 2.22 -4.96
C SER A 180 13.17 3.52 -5.37
N GLN A 181 13.66 4.26 -4.38
CA GLN A 181 14.57 5.38 -4.62
C GLN A 181 15.59 5.42 -3.50
N GLU A 182 16.87 5.56 -3.85
CA GLU A 182 17.98 5.56 -2.90
C GLU A 182 17.96 4.32 -1.98
N GLY A 183 17.51 3.19 -2.54
CA GLY A 183 17.35 1.92 -1.83
C GLY A 183 16.10 1.81 -0.96
N LEU A 184 15.37 2.89 -0.68
CA LEU A 184 14.12 2.83 0.08
C LEU A 184 12.96 2.41 -0.80
N TRP A 185 12.24 1.37 -0.39
CA TRP A 185 11.04 0.92 -1.08
C TRP A 185 9.79 1.56 -0.49
N TYR A 186 8.85 1.94 -1.34
CA TYR A 186 7.61 2.58 -0.92
C TYR A 186 6.42 2.08 -1.73
N PHE A 187 5.26 2.14 -1.10
CA PHE A 187 3.99 1.87 -1.73
C PHE A 187 3.64 2.98 -2.72
N LEU A 188 3.51 2.61 -3.99
CA LEU A 188 3.16 3.53 -5.06
C LEU A 188 1.64 3.52 -5.31
N SER A 189 1.08 2.36 -5.64
CA SER A 189 -0.35 2.23 -5.97
C SER A 189 -0.91 0.83 -5.72
N ILE A 190 -2.23 0.74 -5.66
CA ILE A 190 -2.99 -0.51 -5.75
C ILE A 190 -4.15 -0.34 -6.73
N THR A 191 -4.18 -1.19 -7.74
CA THR A 191 -5.19 -1.14 -8.81
C THR A 191 -5.93 -2.47 -8.90
N ALA A 192 -7.25 -2.43 -9.05
CA ALA A 192 -8.02 -3.62 -9.40
C ALA A 192 -7.81 -3.96 -10.89
N ALA A 193 -7.87 -5.25 -11.22
CA ALA A 193 -7.87 -5.71 -12.61
C ALA A 193 -9.12 -5.16 -13.32
N GLY A 194 -8.95 -4.60 -14.51
CA GLY A 194 -10.05 -4.10 -15.34
C GLY A 194 -10.40 -2.61 -15.19
N GLY A 195 -9.66 -1.80 -14.42
CA GLY A 195 -9.88 -0.35 -14.47
C GLY A 195 -9.06 0.50 -13.52
N ARG A 196 -8.83 1.75 -13.93
CA ARG A 196 -8.31 2.83 -13.07
C ARG A 196 -9.47 3.58 -12.43
N ASP A 197 -9.26 4.08 -11.22
CA ASP A 197 -10.24 4.94 -10.56
C ASP A 197 -10.27 6.33 -11.25
N MET A 198 -11.37 6.66 -11.92
CA MET A 198 -11.51 7.91 -12.69
C MET A 198 -12.23 9.01 -11.92
N GLY A 199 -12.48 8.82 -10.62
CA GLY A 199 -13.17 9.84 -9.82
C GLY A 199 -12.43 11.19 -9.74
N PRO A 200 -13.13 12.29 -9.44
CA PRO A 200 -12.52 13.62 -9.30
C PRO A 200 -11.41 13.61 -8.25
N ARG A 201 -10.27 14.22 -8.60
CA ARG A 201 -9.02 14.16 -7.84
C ARG A 201 -8.64 15.56 -7.34
N PRO A 202 -8.02 15.65 -6.15
CA PRO A 202 -7.35 16.87 -5.71
C PRO A 202 -6.39 17.36 -6.79
N ARG A 203 -6.53 18.64 -7.18
CA ARG A 203 -5.63 19.26 -8.16
C ARG A 203 -4.28 19.62 -7.53
N THR A 204 -4.29 19.88 -6.23
CA THR A 204 -3.13 20.33 -5.47
C THR A 204 -2.56 19.19 -4.63
N VAL A 205 -1.24 19.04 -4.66
CA VAL A 205 -0.53 18.08 -3.81
C VAL A 205 -0.48 18.64 -2.39
N ASP A 206 -1.01 17.89 -1.42
CA ASP A 206 -0.93 18.27 0.00
C ASP A 206 0.44 17.86 0.57
N SER A 207 1.27 18.86 0.87
CA SER A 207 2.64 18.66 1.37
C SER A 207 2.68 17.99 2.75
N GLY A 208 1.67 18.22 3.60
CA GLY A 208 1.57 17.57 4.92
C GLY A 208 1.29 16.08 4.80
N VAL A 209 0.38 15.69 3.90
CA VAL A 209 0.11 14.29 3.59
C VAL A 209 1.34 13.62 3.00
N VAL A 210 1.97 14.26 2.01
CA VAL A 210 3.21 13.77 1.37
C VAL A 210 4.31 13.53 2.40
N ASN A 211 4.60 14.52 3.24
CA ASN A 211 5.63 14.42 4.26
C ASN A 211 5.33 13.28 5.24
N THR A 212 4.07 13.17 5.67
CA THR A 212 3.65 12.09 6.58
C THR A 212 3.86 10.71 5.96
N ILE A 213 3.46 10.50 4.69
CA ILE A 213 3.67 9.23 4.01
C ILE A 213 5.18 8.95 3.89
N ALA A 214 5.96 9.93 3.44
CA ALA A 214 7.39 9.79 3.21
C ALA A 214 8.15 9.40 4.50
N THR A 215 7.92 10.13 5.60
CA THR A 215 8.54 9.84 6.90
C THR A 215 8.15 8.47 7.42
N GLN A 216 6.86 8.11 7.34
CA GLN A 216 6.36 6.86 7.91
C GLN A 216 6.81 5.63 7.10
N GLN A 217 6.84 5.74 5.76
CA GLN A 217 7.33 4.65 4.91
C GLN A 217 8.85 4.50 4.93
N GLY A 218 9.60 5.56 5.23
CA GLY A 218 11.05 5.53 5.38
C GLY A 218 11.56 4.81 6.65
N THR A 219 10.69 4.51 7.61
CA THR A 219 11.10 3.85 8.86
C THR A 219 11.70 2.46 8.63
N ALA A 220 12.71 2.09 9.42
CA ALA A 220 13.38 0.79 9.29
C ALA A 220 12.42 -0.40 9.42
N ALA A 221 11.44 -0.32 10.33
CA ALA A 221 10.42 -1.35 10.51
C ALA A 221 9.55 -1.52 9.24
N ASN A 222 9.13 -0.41 8.62
CA ASN A 222 8.36 -0.45 7.39
C ASN A 222 9.20 -1.01 6.22
N GLN A 223 10.46 -0.58 6.10
CA GLN A 223 11.38 -1.09 5.09
C GLN A 223 11.63 -2.59 5.21
N ARG A 224 11.79 -3.08 6.44
CA ARG A 224 11.93 -4.51 6.73
C ARG A 224 10.71 -5.27 6.24
N LEU A 225 9.51 -4.81 6.59
CA LEU A 225 8.28 -5.48 6.15
C LEU A 225 8.12 -5.49 4.63
N ILE A 226 8.46 -4.38 3.96
CA ILE A 226 8.39 -4.34 2.49
C ILE A 226 9.40 -5.31 1.87
N ARG A 227 10.66 -5.29 2.32
CA ARG A 227 11.72 -6.10 1.72
C ARG A 227 11.55 -7.59 2.02
N GLU A 228 11.47 -7.95 3.30
CA GLU A 228 11.40 -9.34 3.73
C GLU A 228 9.99 -9.90 3.54
N GLY A 229 8.97 -9.13 3.93
CA GLY A 229 7.59 -9.58 3.90
C GLY A 229 6.99 -9.63 2.49
N LEU A 230 7.16 -8.57 1.70
CA LEU A 230 6.50 -8.44 0.39
C LEU A 230 7.40 -8.85 -0.78
N LEU A 231 8.58 -8.25 -0.90
CA LEU A 231 9.45 -8.46 -2.07
C LEU A 231 10.07 -9.86 -2.09
N GLN A 232 10.49 -10.37 -0.93
CA GLN A 232 11.04 -11.72 -0.79
C GLN A 232 9.97 -12.80 -0.59
N GLY A 233 8.69 -12.42 -0.54
CA GLY A 233 7.58 -13.35 -0.35
C GLY A 233 7.51 -13.98 1.04
N GLY A 234 8.01 -13.26 2.06
CA GLY A 234 7.91 -13.63 3.47
C GLY A 234 6.48 -13.89 3.92
N PHE A 235 5.51 -13.14 3.38
CA PHE A 235 4.08 -13.34 3.60
C PHE A 235 3.32 -13.55 2.30
N ARG A 236 2.30 -14.42 2.33
CA ARG A 236 1.43 -14.72 1.16
C ARG A 236 -0.03 -14.38 1.38
N THR A 237 -0.42 -14.02 2.59
CA THR A 237 -1.77 -13.62 2.91
C THR A 237 -1.76 -12.56 4.01
N ALA A 238 -2.54 -11.50 3.81
CA ALA A 238 -2.90 -10.56 4.86
C ALA A 238 -4.39 -10.75 5.18
N ARG A 239 -4.70 -11.28 6.36
CA ARG A 239 -6.08 -11.39 6.86
C ARG A 239 -6.44 -10.10 7.59
N VAL A 240 -7.54 -9.46 7.24
CA VAL A 240 -8.01 -8.24 7.92
C VAL A 240 -8.84 -8.64 9.13
N ASP A 241 -8.29 -8.42 10.31
CA ASP A 241 -8.95 -8.74 11.57
C ASP A 241 -9.99 -7.67 11.96
N GLY A 242 -9.70 -6.41 11.66
CA GLY A 242 -10.65 -5.31 11.84
C GLY A 242 -10.03 -3.95 11.58
N VAL A 243 -10.85 -2.90 11.60
CA VAL A 243 -10.39 -1.52 11.41
C VAL A 243 -10.86 -0.65 12.57
N SER A 244 -9.94 0.10 13.16
CA SER A 244 -10.21 1.13 14.17
C SER A 244 -10.07 2.49 13.52
N LYS A 245 -11.10 3.34 13.58
CA LYS A 245 -11.08 4.70 13.02
C LYS A 245 -10.91 5.73 14.14
N GLY A 246 -10.11 6.75 13.87
CA GLY A 246 -9.95 7.94 14.70
C GLY A 246 -10.21 9.22 13.89
N ALA A 247 -10.04 10.38 14.52
CA ALA A 247 -10.11 11.66 13.83
C ALA A 247 -9.00 11.71 12.76
N GLY A 248 -9.41 11.65 11.49
CA GLY A 248 -8.48 11.71 10.36
C GLY A 248 -7.59 10.48 10.16
N SER A 249 -7.83 9.36 10.85
CA SER A 249 -6.99 8.16 10.75
C SER A 249 -7.78 6.85 10.77
N ALA A 250 -7.20 5.82 10.18
CA ALA A 250 -7.71 4.45 10.25
C ALA A 250 -6.54 3.49 10.46
N THR A 251 -6.68 2.57 11.42
CA THR A 251 -5.73 1.50 11.68
C THR A 251 -6.37 0.17 11.32
N VAL A 252 -5.84 -0.48 10.29
CA VAL A 252 -6.26 -1.80 9.84
C VAL A 252 -5.40 -2.83 10.55
N ASN A 253 -5.99 -3.58 11.45
CA ASN A 253 -5.33 -4.68 12.11
C ASN A 253 -5.35 -5.90 11.18
N VAL A 254 -4.19 -6.48 10.93
CA VAL A 254 -4.05 -7.63 10.05
C VAL A 254 -3.22 -8.74 10.70
N THR A 255 -3.47 -9.96 10.29
CA THR A 255 -2.60 -11.09 10.53
C THR A 255 -1.93 -11.47 9.22
N LEU A 256 -0.61 -11.42 9.18
CA LEU A 256 0.22 -11.84 8.05
C LEU A 256 0.55 -13.32 8.18
N LEU A 257 0.36 -14.06 7.09
CA LEU A 257 0.35 -15.52 7.05
C LEU A 257 0.99 -16.07 5.76
N GLY A 258 1.46 -17.32 5.85
CA GLY A 258 2.07 -18.06 4.73
C GLY A 258 3.40 -17.48 4.29
N GLY A 259 4.05 -18.10 3.30
CA GLY A 259 5.36 -17.65 2.82
C GLY A 259 6.52 -18.28 3.60
N THR A 260 7.62 -17.54 3.74
CA THR A 260 8.84 -18.01 4.42
C THR A 260 8.99 -17.48 5.85
N LEU A 261 8.20 -16.49 6.25
CA LEU A 261 8.20 -15.96 7.62
C LEU A 261 7.07 -16.55 8.44
N ASP A 262 7.28 -16.66 9.75
CA ASP A 262 6.25 -17.09 10.69
C ASP A 262 5.07 -16.13 10.71
N ARG A 263 3.89 -16.64 11.09
CA ARG A 263 2.70 -15.84 11.30
C ARG A 263 2.99 -14.64 12.22
N GLN A 264 2.60 -13.44 11.79
CA GLN A 264 2.78 -12.23 12.56
C GLN A 264 1.52 -11.37 12.59
N ALA A 265 1.28 -10.74 13.73
CA ALA A 265 0.30 -9.65 13.82
C ALA A 265 0.94 -8.38 13.27
N ALA A 266 0.15 -7.59 12.54
CA ALA A 266 0.61 -6.34 11.95
C ALA A 266 -0.53 -5.31 11.93
N ARG A 267 -0.19 -4.07 11.61
CA ARG A 267 -1.18 -3.03 11.32
C ARG A 267 -0.76 -2.17 10.14
N PHE A 268 -1.76 -1.77 9.36
CA PHE A 268 -1.61 -0.76 8.31
C PHE A 268 -2.26 0.52 8.82
N VAL A 269 -1.50 1.61 8.82
CA VAL A 269 -2.02 2.91 9.26
C VAL A 269 -2.27 3.79 8.07
N LEU A 270 -3.44 4.40 8.07
CA LEU A 270 -3.92 5.30 7.06
C LEU A 270 -4.25 6.64 7.70
N ILE A 271 -4.01 7.71 6.95
CA ILE A 271 -4.51 9.06 7.25
C ILE A 271 -5.53 9.47 6.22
N SER A 272 -6.43 10.37 6.59
CA SER A 272 -7.39 10.96 5.66
C SER A 272 -7.18 12.44 5.44
N LYS A 273 -7.50 12.91 4.25
CA LYS A 273 -7.62 14.32 3.90
C LYS A 273 -9.00 14.56 3.30
N GLU A 274 -9.67 15.62 3.73
CA GLU A 274 -10.84 16.13 3.02
C GLU A 274 -10.42 17.21 2.02
N ASP A 275 -10.91 17.08 0.80
CA ASP A 275 -10.80 18.08 -0.25
C ASP A 275 -12.14 18.13 -1.01
N SER A 276 -12.68 19.34 -1.16
CA SER A 276 -13.93 19.58 -1.89
C SER A 276 -15.10 18.69 -1.43
N GLY A 277 -15.23 18.50 -0.11
CA GLY A 277 -16.28 17.66 0.51
C GLY A 277 -16.06 16.15 0.39
N ARG A 278 -14.96 15.70 -0.22
CA ARG A 278 -14.62 14.28 -0.37
C ARG A 278 -13.45 13.90 0.53
N LYS A 279 -13.61 12.78 1.24
CA LYS A 279 -12.56 12.17 2.06
C LYS A 279 -11.70 11.22 1.23
N TYR A 280 -10.40 11.45 1.25
CA TYR A 280 -9.36 10.63 0.61
C TYR A 280 -8.51 9.96 1.68
N TRP A 281 -8.14 8.70 1.47
CA TRP A 281 -7.34 7.91 2.39
C TRP A 281 -5.96 7.62 1.80
N PHE A 282 -4.93 7.67 2.63
CA PHE A 282 -3.54 7.46 2.24
C PHE A 282 -2.88 6.46 3.19
N ILE A 283 -2.19 5.46 2.64
CA ILE A 283 -1.42 4.48 3.42
C ILE A 283 -0.10 5.11 3.81
N THR A 284 0.16 5.20 5.11
CA THR A 284 1.35 5.86 5.66
C THR A 284 2.40 4.87 6.16
N ARG A 285 2.00 3.79 6.82
CA ARG A 285 2.94 2.76 7.31
C ARG A 285 2.32 1.38 7.37
N PHE A 286 3.21 0.40 7.27
CA PHE A 286 2.99 -0.99 7.61
C PHE A 286 3.95 -1.36 8.73
N GLU A 287 3.45 -1.99 9.78
CA GLU A 287 4.30 -2.38 10.91
C GLU A 287 3.81 -3.67 11.57
N LEU A 288 4.79 -4.41 12.07
CA LEU A 288 4.56 -5.60 12.88
C LEU A 288 4.21 -5.18 14.30
N LYS A 289 3.37 -5.98 14.96
CA LYS A 289 3.01 -5.80 16.38
C LYS A 289 3.88 -6.67 17.27
#